data_AF-A0A3N2Q2S0-F1
#
_entry.id   AF-A0A3N2Q2S0-F1
#
_cell.length_a   1.000
_cell.length_b   1.000
_cell.length_c   1.000
_cell.angle_alpha   90.00
_cell.angle_beta   90.00
_cell.angle_gamma   90.00
#
_symmetry.space_group_name_H-M   'P 1'
#
loop_
_entity.id
_entity.type
_entity.pdbx_description
1 polymer ?
#
loop_
_entity_poly.entity_id
_entity_poly.type
_entity_poly.pdbx_seq_one_letter_code
_entity_poly.pdbx_strand_id
1 'polypeptide(L)'
;MSPHPSTGSSHRSSGSSYSGGSGSRHLRRSLQELIDALLTHRVNTLTELCRIEKVAAACERAEETQAFQEPMTLAWNYYVTSNQFLMELQGLTRAYPFHGDIVHDAHMQVRSDPDSNRSWNLAWLILTKIKEENLISEYAALEANKPEMWGGRDPSPQEAQQLRMLFEDEWTRAVNRMLRHWTSPPTWY
;
A
#
# COMPACT_ATOMS: atom_id res chain seq x y z
N MET A 1 -30.21 78.41 -23.58
CA MET A 1 -29.99 77.44 -24.68
C MET A 1 -28.95 76.44 -24.19
N SER A 2 -29.33 75.16 -24.09
CA SER A 2 -28.43 74.01 -23.82
C SER A 2 -27.61 73.65 -25.08
N PRO A 3 -26.54 72.81 -25.06
CA PRO A 3 -26.58 71.38 -24.65
C PRO A 3 -25.35 70.78 -23.88
N HIS A 4 -25.61 69.57 -23.35
CA HIS A 4 -24.88 68.47 -22.66
C HIS A 4 -23.48 68.02 -23.20
N PRO A 5 -22.84 66.90 -22.70
CA PRO A 5 -22.54 66.41 -21.33
C PRO A 5 -21.09 65.81 -21.19
N SER A 6 -20.68 65.30 -20.01
CA SER A 6 -20.07 63.95 -19.77
C SER A 6 -19.12 63.83 -18.56
N THR A 7 -19.50 62.94 -17.64
CA THR A 7 -18.72 61.94 -16.84
C THR A 7 -17.28 62.22 -16.35
N GLY A 8 -17.06 61.95 -15.05
CA GLY A 8 -15.76 61.62 -14.48
C GLY A 8 -15.88 60.81 -13.18
N SER A 9 -15.88 59.48 -13.28
CA SER A 9 -15.79 58.54 -12.16
C SER A 9 -14.38 58.49 -11.58
N SER A 10 -14.22 58.78 -10.28
CA SER A 10 -12.97 58.54 -9.54
C SER A 10 -12.93 57.11 -9.03
N HIS A 11 -12.18 56.24 -9.70
CA HIS A 11 -11.86 54.88 -9.26
C HIS A 11 -10.92 54.92 -8.05
N ARG A 12 -11.32 54.24 -6.96
CA ARG A 12 -10.43 53.85 -5.86
C ARG A 12 -9.73 52.54 -6.26
N SER A 13 -8.44 52.60 -6.53
CA SER A 13 -7.57 51.43 -6.69
C SER A 13 -7.02 51.01 -5.33
N SER A 14 -7.75 50.13 -4.64
CA SER A 14 -7.20 49.32 -3.55
C SER A 14 -6.39 48.18 -4.16
N GLY A 15 -5.07 48.27 -4.03
CA GLY A 15 -4.14 47.21 -4.42
C GLY A 15 -4.40 45.93 -3.62
N SER A 16 -4.69 44.85 -4.34
CA SER A 16 -4.78 43.49 -3.79
C SER A 16 -3.37 42.91 -3.73
N SER A 17 -2.86 42.73 -2.52
CA SER A 17 -1.59 42.05 -2.24
C SER A 17 -1.74 40.56 -2.46
N TYR A 18 -1.15 40.05 -3.54
CA TYR A 18 -1.06 38.63 -3.86
C TYR A 18 -0.25 37.89 -2.78
N SER A 19 -0.93 37.20 -1.87
CA SER A 19 -0.31 36.37 -0.84
C SER A 19 -0.15 34.93 -1.34
N GLY A 20 0.60 34.72 -2.43
CA GLY A 20 0.74 33.41 -3.09
C GLY A 20 1.93 32.55 -2.66
N GLY A 21 2.89 33.09 -1.89
CA GLY A 21 4.21 32.46 -1.69
C GLY A 21 4.41 31.68 -0.38
N SER A 22 3.45 31.71 0.55
CA SER A 22 3.61 31.09 1.88
C SER A 22 3.18 29.62 1.89
N GLY A 23 2.00 29.30 1.35
CA GLY A 23 1.44 27.94 1.34
C GLY A 23 2.28 26.93 0.55
N SER A 24 2.84 27.33 -0.61
CA SER A 24 3.66 26.46 -1.45
C SER A 24 4.97 26.03 -0.77
N ARG A 25 5.61 26.91 0.00
CA ARG A 25 6.85 26.57 0.73
C ARG A 25 6.60 25.63 1.90
N HIS A 26 5.49 25.81 2.62
CA HIS A 26 5.09 24.90 3.69
C HIS A 26 4.73 23.51 3.15
N LEU A 27 4.02 23.45 2.01
CA LEU A 27 3.70 22.19 1.35
C LEU A 27 4.96 21.45 0.91
N ARG A 28 5.91 22.13 0.25
CA ARG A 28 7.18 21.52 -0.19
C ARG A 28 8.01 20.97 0.98
N ARG A 29 8.05 21.69 2.11
CA ARG A 29 8.71 21.19 3.32
C ARG A 29 8.04 19.92 3.84
N SER A 30 6.71 19.89 3.87
CA SER A 30 5.93 18.70 4.26
C SER A 30 6.19 17.51 3.32
N LEU A 31 6.28 17.73 2.00
CA LEU A 31 6.62 16.66 1.04
C LEU A 31 8.03 16.11 1.28
N GLN A 32 9.01 16.97 1.54
CA GLN A 32 10.37 16.53 1.85
C GLN A 32 10.41 15.70 3.15
N GLU A 33 9.65 16.10 4.18
CA GLU A 33 9.55 15.34 5.43
C GLU A 33 8.97 13.93 5.20
N LEU A 34 8.00 13.78 4.30
CA LEU A 34 7.46 12.47 3.91
C LEU A 34 8.49 11.63 3.16
N ILE A 35 9.21 12.21 2.19
CA ILE A 35 10.29 11.53 1.46
C ILE A 35 11.37 11.07 2.44
N ASP A 36 11.80 11.93 3.36
CA ASP A 36 12.80 11.60 4.36
C ASP A 36 12.30 10.48 5.27
N ALA A 37 11.01 10.47 5.65
CA ALA A 37 10.41 9.41 6.46
C ALA A 37 10.38 8.05 5.75
N LEU A 38 10.17 8.02 4.43
CA LEU A 38 10.23 6.81 3.61
C LEU A 38 11.66 6.27 3.54
N LEU A 39 12.62 7.14 3.21
CA LEU A 39 14.03 6.77 3.03
C LEU A 39 14.70 6.32 4.34
N THR A 40 14.25 6.87 5.47
CA THR A 40 14.73 6.48 6.82
C THR A 40 13.92 5.33 7.44
N HIS A 41 12.93 4.79 6.72
CA HIS A 41 12.03 3.74 7.19
C HIS A 41 11.32 4.06 8.52
N ARG A 42 11.20 5.35 8.88
CA ARG A 42 10.42 5.80 10.05
C ARG A 42 8.94 5.51 9.88
N VAL A 43 8.50 5.41 8.63
CA VAL A 43 7.18 4.94 8.23
C VAL A 43 7.35 3.57 7.58
N ASN A 44 6.85 2.53 8.26
CA ASN A 44 6.99 1.15 7.80
C ASN A 44 5.71 0.32 7.98
N THR A 45 4.55 0.94 8.23
CA THR A 45 3.28 0.19 8.31
C THR A 45 2.50 0.28 7.01
N LEU A 46 1.68 -0.74 6.70
CA LEU A 46 0.83 -0.73 5.50
C LEU A 46 -0.01 0.54 5.41
N THR A 47 -0.63 0.91 6.53
CA THR A 47 -1.55 2.06 6.59
C THR A 47 -0.85 3.36 6.27
N GLU A 48 0.33 3.61 6.86
CA GLU A 48 1.06 4.84 6.64
C GLU A 48 1.71 4.90 5.26
N LEU A 49 2.22 3.78 4.73
CA LEU A 49 2.74 3.74 3.36
C LEU A 49 1.62 4.01 2.33
N CYS A 50 0.44 3.40 2.49
CA CYS A 50 -0.72 3.70 1.65
C CYS A 50 -1.21 5.15 1.82
N ARG A 51 -1.06 5.75 3.01
CA ARG A 51 -1.39 7.17 3.22
C ARG A 51 -0.45 8.07 2.42
N ILE A 52 0.85 7.80 2.44
CA ILE A 52 1.84 8.58 1.68
C ILE A 52 1.67 8.37 0.17
N GLU A 53 1.37 7.15 -0.28
CA GLU A 53 1.02 6.85 -1.67
C GLU A 53 -0.14 7.73 -2.17
N LYS A 54 -1.20 7.88 -1.37
CA LYS A 54 -2.34 8.76 -1.71
C LYS A 54 -1.95 10.23 -1.79
N VAL A 55 -1.03 10.69 -0.93
CA VAL A 55 -0.48 12.05 -1.01
C VAL A 55 0.32 12.24 -2.30
N ALA A 56 1.18 11.27 -2.64
CA ALA A 56 1.96 11.31 -3.88
C ALA A 56 1.06 11.33 -5.14
N ALA A 57 -0.01 10.52 -5.14
CA ALA A 57 -0.98 10.48 -6.23
C ALA A 57 -1.82 11.77 -6.35
N ALA A 58 -1.97 12.54 -5.27
CA ALA A 58 -2.71 13.80 -5.26
C ALA A 58 -1.83 15.02 -5.65
N CYS A 59 -0.53 14.83 -5.88
CA CYS A 59 0.35 15.93 -6.30
C CYS A 59 -0.02 16.40 -7.72
N GLU A 60 -0.17 17.71 -7.91
CA GLU A 60 -0.56 18.29 -9.20
C GLU A 60 0.64 18.47 -10.15
N ARG A 61 1.86 18.56 -9.60
CA ARG A 61 3.09 18.77 -10.36
C ARG A 61 3.78 17.45 -10.62
N ALA A 62 4.10 17.19 -11.89
CA ALA A 62 4.85 15.99 -12.30
C ALA A 62 6.17 15.82 -11.54
N GLU A 63 6.89 16.91 -11.27
CA GLU A 63 8.13 16.91 -10.47
C GLU A 63 7.94 16.35 -9.06
N GLU A 64 6.82 16.69 -8.41
CA GLU A 64 6.50 16.25 -7.05
C GLU A 64 6.12 14.78 -7.04
N THR A 65 5.28 14.34 -7.98
CA THR A 65 4.95 12.91 -8.15
C THR A 65 6.21 12.08 -8.46
N GLN A 66 7.09 12.58 -9.32
CA GLN A 66 8.34 11.91 -9.68
C GLN A 66 9.28 11.77 -8.48
N ALA A 67 9.35 12.78 -7.60
CA ALA A 67 10.18 12.75 -6.40
C ALA A 67 9.81 11.62 -5.42
N PHE A 68 8.56 11.12 -5.45
CA PHE A 68 8.14 9.99 -4.60
C PHE A 68 8.46 8.61 -5.18
N GLN A 69 8.76 8.50 -6.48
CA GLN A 69 8.86 7.21 -7.16
C GLN A 69 9.89 6.27 -6.51
N GLU A 70 11.14 6.70 -6.43
CA GLU A 70 12.22 5.90 -5.83
C GLU A 70 12.02 5.72 -4.32
N PRO A 71 11.77 6.77 -3.50
CA PRO A 71 11.54 6.62 -2.07
C PRO A 71 10.41 5.65 -1.74
N MET A 72 9.29 5.71 -2.46
CA MET A 72 8.17 4.80 -2.23
C MET A 72 8.50 3.36 -2.65
N THR A 73 9.19 3.17 -3.77
CA THR A 73 9.62 1.84 -4.23
C THR A 73 10.52 1.19 -3.16
N LEU A 74 11.52 1.93 -2.66
CA LEU A 74 12.42 1.47 -1.61
C LEU A 74 11.68 1.17 -0.31
N ALA A 75 10.71 1.99 0.09
CA ALA A 75 9.93 1.78 1.29
C ALA A 75 9.04 0.53 1.21
N TRP A 76 8.39 0.26 0.08
CA TRP A 76 7.64 -0.98 -0.10
C TRP A 76 8.52 -2.22 -0.13
N ASN A 77 9.68 -2.13 -0.80
CA ASN A 77 10.67 -3.20 -0.76
C ASN A 77 11.10 -3.50 0.68
N TYR A 78 11.42 -2.45 1.45
CA TYR A 78 11.79 -2.60 2.85
C TYR A 78 10.65 -3.19 3.69
N TYR A 79 9.42 -2.70 3.53
CA TYR A 79 8.25 -3.21 4.26
C TYR A 79 8.06 -4.72 4.08
N VAL A 80 8.22 -5.23 2.86
CA VAL A 80 8.11 -6.65 2.54
C VAL A 80 9.29 -7.44 3.08
N THR A 81 10.51 -6.93 2.91
CA THR A 81 11.75 -7.67 3.24
C THR A 81 12.19 -7.59 4.71
N SER A 82 11.65 -6.66 5.49
CA SER A 82 11.99 -6.43 6.91
C SER A 82 11.10 -7.20 7.90
N ASN A 83 10.39 -8.25 7.46
CA ASN A 83 9.36 -8.98 8.20
C ASN A 83 8.12 -8.18 8.63
N GLN A 84 8.11 -6.86 8.49
CA GLN A 84 7.00 -6.01 8.91
C GLN A 84 5.69 -6.38 8.21
N PHE A 85 5.74 -6.69 6.92
CA PHE A 85 4.59 -7.21 6.16
C PHE A 85 4.02 -8.52 6.74
N LEU A 86 4.90 -9.50 7.01
CA LEU A 86 4.49 -10.78 7.60
C LEU A 86 3.94 -10.59 9.02
N MET A 87 4.56 -9.73 9.82
CA MET A 87 4.06 -9.41 11.17
C MET A 87 2.67 -8.80 11.14
N GLU A 88 2.37 -7.90 10.19
CA GLU A 88 1.02 -7.36 10.05
C GLU A 88 0.01 -8.44 9.61
N LEU A 89 0.39 -9.35 8.71
CA LEU A 89 -0.47 -10.50 8.34
C LEU A 89 -0.74 -11.42 9.54
N GLN A 90 0.30 -11.73 10.32
CA GLN A 90 0.18 -12.52 11.55
C GLN A 90 -0.67 -11.80 12.62
N GLY A 91 -0.58 -10.47 12.69
CA GLY A 91 -1.44 -9.66 13.56
C GLY A 91 -2.94 -9.77 13.22
N LEU A 92 -3.26 -10.07 11.95
CA LEU A 92 -4.61 -10.31 11.44
C LEU A 92 -5.07 -11.77 11.54
N THR A 93 -4.17 -12.71 11.83
CA THR A 93 -4.40 -14.17 11.78
C THR A 93 -4.01 -14.81 13.12
N ARG A 94 -4.69 -14.41 14.19
CA ARG A 94 -4.27 -14.77 15.56
C ARG A 94 -4.65 -16.20 15.95
N ALA A 95 -5.73 -16.74 15.39
CA ALA A 95 -6.14 -18.10 15.71
C ALA A 95 -5.26 -19.12 14.97
N TYR A 96 -4.93 -18.80 13.72
CA TYR A 96 -4.12 -19.60 12.83
C TYR A 96 -3.07 -18.71 12.15
N PRO A 97 -1.88 -18.54 12.77
CA PRO A 97 -0.83 -17.65 12.27
C PRO A 97 -0.53 -17.82 10.78
N PHE A 98 -0.47 -16.71 10.05
CA PHE A 98 -0.16 -16.72 8.61
C PHE A 98 1.21 -17.37 8.35
N HIS A 99 1.23 -18.29 7.39
CA HIS A 99 2.44 -19.03 7.03
C HIS A 99 3.42 -18.15 6.24
N GLY A 100 4.65 -18.04 6.72
CA GLY A 100 5.67 -17.16 6.12
C GLY A 100 6.04 -17.54 4.69
N ASP A 101 6.06 -18.83 4.37
CA ASP A 101 6.47 -19.30 3.04
C ASP A 101 5.50 -18.89 1.93
N ILE A 102 4.22 -18.61 2.26
CA ILE A 102 3.26 -18.04 1.30
C ILE A 102 3.78 -16.68 0.78
N VAL A 103 4.32 -15.85 1.67
CA VAL A 103 4.89 -14.54 1.30
C VAL A 103 6.18 -14.73 0.51
N HIS A 104 7.02 -15.69 0.91
CA HIS A 104 8.27 -15.98 0.23
C HIS A 104 8.05 -16.43 -1.22
N ASP A 105 7.16 -17.40 -1.44
CA ASP A 105 6.87 -17.95 -2.76
C ASP A 105 6.23 -16.92 -3.67
N ALA A 106 5.24 -16.18 -3.16
CA ALA A 106 4.62 -15.09 -3.91
C ALA A 106 5.65 -14.02 -4.31
N HIS A 107 6.59 -13.67 -3.41
CA HIS A 107 7.66 -12.74 -3.73
C HIS A 107 8.59 -13.27 -4.83
N MET A 108 8.96 -14.55 -4.77
CA MET A 108 9.77 -15.19 -5.81
C MET A 108 9.05 -15.19 -7.17
N GLN A 109 7.76 -15.50 -7.19
CA GLN A 109 6.93 -15.48 -8.38
C GLN A 109 6.82 -14.07 -8.97
N VAL A 110 6.55 -13.05 -8.14
CA VAL A 110 6.53 -11.63 -8.57
C VAL A 110 7.86 -11.25 -9.22
N ARG A 111 9.00 -11.64 -8.66
CA ARG A 111 10.32 -11.33 -9.25
C ARG A 111 10.60 -12.03 -10.58
N SER A 112 9.98 -13.18 -10.80
CA SER A 112 10.10 -13.94 -12.05
C SER A 112 9.10 -13.49 -13.13
N ASP A 113 8.08 -12.74 -12.74
CA ASP A 113 6.99 -12.30 -13.62
C ASP A 113 7.40 -11.01 -14.38
N PRO A 114 7.50 -11.05 -15.72
CA PRO A 114 7.90 -9.88 -16.52
C PRO A 114 6.90 -8.71 -16.40
N ASP A 115 5.64 -8.96 -16.03
CA ASP A 115 4.62 -7.94 -15.87
C ASP A 115 4.67 -7.24 -14.49
N SER A 116 5.45 -7.75 -13.53
CA SER A 116 5.62 -7.14 -12.20
C SER A 116 6.25 -5.75 -12.21
N ASN A 117 6.91 -5.37 -13.31
CA ASN A 117 7.47 -4.02 -13.47
C ASN A 117 6.39 -2.92 -13.60
N ARG A 118 5.10 -3.28 -13.68
CA ARG A 118 3.98 -2.34 -13.85
C ARG A 118 3.56 -1.63 -12.56
N SER A 119 4.10 -2.01 -11.40
CA SER A 119 3.82 -1.33 -10.13
C SER A 119 5.09 -1.19 -9.30
N TRP A 120 5.21 -0.07 -8.60
CA TRP A 120 6.24 0.17 -7.57
C TRP A 120 5.83 -0.38 -6.19
N ASN A 121 4.62 -0.94 -6.07
CA ASN A 121 4.05 -1.44 -4.84
C ASN A 121 4.22 -2.96 -4.70
N LEU A 122 5.37 -3.38 -4.17
CA LEU A 122 5.70 -4.79 -4.00
C LEU A 122 4.70 -5.54 -3.11
N ALA A 123 4.16 -4.88 -2.08
CA ALA A 123 3.19 -5.50 -1.18
C ALA A 123 1.89 -5.86 -1.90
N TRP A 124 1.36 -4.94 -2.71
CA TRP A 124 0.17 -5.18 -3.52
C TRP A 124 0.39 -6.30 -4.55
N LEU A 125 1.56 -6.31 -5.22
CA LEU A 125 1.94 -7.37 -6.16
C LEU A 125 1.95 -8.74 -5.48
N ILE A 126 2.57 -8.85 -4.30
CA ILE A 126 2.62 -10.10 -3.52
C ILE A 126 1.21 -10.54 -3.11
N LEU A 127 0.41 -9.65 -2.53
CA LEU A 127 -0.96 -9.98 -2.10
C LEU A 127 -1.84 -10.44 -3.27
N THR A 128 -1.64 -9.84 -4.44
CA THR A 128 -2.35 -10.22 -5.67
C THR A 128 -1.89 -11.60 -6.14
N LYS A 129 -0.57 -11.84 -6.18
CA LYS A 129 0.00 -13.13 -6.58
C LYS A 129 -0.43 -14.27 -5.67
N ILE A 130 -0.49 -14.05 -4.35
CA ILE A 130 -1.03 -15.01 -3.36
C ILE A 130 -2.44 -15.48 -3.75
N LYS A 131 -3.29 -14.58 -4.26
CA LYS A 131 -4.66 -14.92 -4.68
C LYS A 131 -4.71 -15.60 -6.04
N GLU A 132 -3.95 -15.09 -7.00
CA GLU A 132 -3.94 -15.60 -8.38
C GLU A 132 -3.42 -17.04 -8.44
N GLU A 133 -2.39 -17.36 -7.65
CA GLU A 133 -1.74 -18.67 -7.65
C GLU A 133 -2.30 -19.61 -6.58
N ASN A 134 -3.39 -19.23 -5.91
CA ASN A 134 -4.08 -20.04 -4.91
C ASN A 134 -3.18 -20.56 -3.76
N LEU A 135 -2.12 -19.81 -3.41
CA LEU A 135 -1.09 -20.24 -2.45
C LEU A 135 -1.68 -20.50 -1.06
N ILE A 136 -2.71 -19.74 -0.66
CA ILE A 136 -3.39 -19.96 0.63
C ILE A 136 -3.92 -21.38 0.74
N SER A 137 -4.56 -21.89 -0.32
CA SER A 137 -5.20 -23.20 -0.30
C SER A 137 -4.19 -24.34 -0.26
N GLU A 138 -3.09 -24.19 -1.01
CA GLU A 138 -1.98 -25.13 -1.01
C GLU A 138 -1.33 -25.21 0.38
N TYR A 139 -0.92 -24.08 0.93
CA TYR A 139 -0.26 -24.04 2.23
C TYR A 139 -1.20 -24.41 3.38
N ALA A 140 -2.48 -24.09 3.31
CA ALA A 140 -3.45 -24.50 4.33
C ALA A 140 -3.62 -26.02 4.34
N ALA A 141 -3.58 -26.67 3.18
CA ALA A 141 -3.60 -28.12 3.09
C ALA A 141 -2.32 -28.73 3.68
N LEU A 142 -1.15 -28.18 3.37
CA LEU A 142 0.12 -28.63 3.95
C LEU A 142 0.11 -28.48 5.48
N GLU A 143 -0.30 -27.32 6.00
CA GLU A 143 -0.33 -27.04 7.43
C GLU A 143 -1.30 -27.97 8.17
N ALA A 144 -2.51 -28.17 7.62
CA ALA A 144 -3.52 -29.00 8.26
C ALA A 144 -3.15 -30.49 8.33
N ASN A 145 -2.23 -30.97 7.50
CA ASN A 145 -1.74 -32.34 7.52
C ASN A 145 -0.53 -32.54 8.43
N LYS A 146 0.06 -31.47 8.99
CA LYS A 146 1.20 -31.58 9.91
C LYS A 146 0.79 -32.32 11.20
N PRO A 147 1.46 -33.41 11.58
CA PRO A 147 1.15 -34.13 12.82
C PRO A 147 1.19 -33.25 14.07
N GLU A 148 2.03 -32.20 14.08
CA GLU A 148 2.14 -31.23 15.17
C GLU A 148 0.81 -30.53 15.48
N MET A 149 -0.04 -30.31 14.47
CA MET A 149 -1.38 -29.74 14.65
C MET A 149 -2.34 -30.68 15.39
N TRP A 150 -1.98 -31.96 15.48
CA TRP A 150 -2.81 -33.03 16.04
C TRP A 150 -2.16 -33.69 17.25
N GLY A 151 -1.13 -33.08 17.84
CA GLY A 151 -0.42 -33.64 18.99
C GLY A 151 0.53 -34.80 18.63
N GLY A 152 1.06 -34.79 17.41
CA GLY A 152 2.03 -35.78 16.91
C GLY A 152 1.41 -37.02 16.23
N ARG A 153 0.08 -37.05 16.06
CA ARG A 153 -0.60 -38.13 15.31
C ARG A 153 -0.91 -37.70 13.88
N ASP A 154 -1.14 -38.69 13.03
CA ASP A 154 -1.71 -38.43 11.71
C ASP A 154 -3.20 -38.12 11.83
N PRO A 155 -3.68 -37.04 11.18
CA PRO A 155 -5.10 -36.74 11.10
C PRO A 155 -5.82 -37.68 10.12
N SER A 156 -7.11 -37.90 10.36
CA SER A 156 -7.98 -38.42 9.30
C SER A 156 -8.16 -37.39 8.18
N PRO A 157 -8.52 -37.81 6.95
CA PRO A 157 -8.78 -36.87 5.85
C PRO A 157 -9.84 -35.82 6.19
N GLN A 158 -10.86 -36.19 6.96
CA GLN A 158 -11.94 -35.29 7.38
C GLN A 158 -11.45 -34.24 8.38
N GLU A 159 -10.61 -34.64 9.35
CA GLU A 159 -10.03 -33.74 10.34
C GLU A 159 -9.08 -32.73 9.67
N ALA A 160 -8.18 -33.20 8.81
CA ALA A 160 -7.28 -32.34 8.04
C ALA A 160 -8.08 -31.36 7.17
N GLN A 161 -9.15 -31.81 6.52
CA GLN A 161 -9.99 -30.93 5.71
C GLN A 161 -10.70 -29.85 6.55
N GLN A 162 -11.17 -30.19 7.75
CA GLN A 162 -11.80 -29.20 8.65
C GLN A 162 -10.81 -28.12 9.08
N LEU A 163 -9.61 -28.51 9.50
CA LEU A 163 -8.59 -27.56 9.91
C LEU A 163 -8.09 -26.71 8.74
N ARG A 164 -7.92 -27.30 7.55
CA ARG A 164 -7.60 -26.58 6.31
C ARG A 164 -8.59 -25.46 6.05
N MET A 165 -9.90 -25.71 6.16
CA MET A 165 -10.92 -24.68 5.92
C MET A 165 -10.79 -23.50 6.89
N LEU A 166 -10.35 -23.75 8.14
CA LEU A 166 -10.14 -22.70 9.14
C LEU A 166 -8.92 -21.84 8.80
N PHE A 167 -7.81 -22.48 8.38
CA PHE A 167 -6.63 -21.77 7.84
C PHE A 167 -7.02 -20.92 6.63
N GLU A 168 -7.67 -21.52 5.63
CA GLU A 168 -8.06 -20.83 4.39
C GLU A 168 -8.95 -19.62 4.67
N ASP A 169 -9.95 -19.75 5.54
CA ASP A 169 -10.85 -18.64 5.88
C ASP A 169 -10.11 -17.49 6.58
N GLU A 170 -9.27 -17.76 7.59
CA GLU A 170 -8.56 -16.71 8.30
C GLU A 170 -7.52 -16.02 7.41
N TRP A 171 -6.71 -16.80 6.68
CA TRP A 171 -5.67 -16.27 5.80
C TRP A 171 -6.26 -15.50 4.62
N THR A 172 -7.34 -15.99 4.02
CA THR A 172 -8.06 -15.29 2.94
C THR A 172 -8.64 -13.97 3.44
N ARG A 173 -9.23 -13.94 4.65
CA ARG A 173 -9.73 -12.69 5.25
C ARG A 173 -8.61 -11.69 5.52
N ALA A 174 -7.45 -12.14 5.99
CA ALA A 174 -6.30 -11.28 6.24
C ALA A 174 -5.76 -10.65 4.95
N VAL A 175 -5.52 -11.46 3.91
CA VAL A 175 -5.06 -10.98 2.59
C VAL A 175 -6.06 -10.02 1.97
N ASN A 176 -7.36 -10.37 1.98
CA ASN A 176 -8.40 -9.47 1.47
C ASN A 176 -8.51 -8.17 2.28
N ARG A 177 -8.28 -8.22 3.60
CA ARG A 177 -8.28 -7.02 4.44
C ARG A 177 -7.13 -6.08 4.10
N MET A 178 -5.93 -6.60 3.85
CA MET A 178 -4.80 -5.78 3.39
C MET A 178 -5.04 -5.22 1.99
N LEU A 179 -5.57 -6.01 1.07
CA LEU A 179 -5.86 -5.54 -0.30
C LEU A 179 -6.87 -4.40 -0.36
N ARG A 180 -7.78 -4.28 0.63
CA ARG A 180 -8.76 -3.19 0.70
C ARG A 180 -8.13 -1.80 0.86
N HIS A 181 -6.84 -1.70 1.17
CA HIS A 181 -6.13 -0.42 1.18
C HIS A 181 -6.08 0.24 -0.20
N TRP A 182 -6.19 -0.55 -1.27
CA TRP A 182 -6.19 -0.11 -2.66
C TRP A 182 -7.56 -0.33 -3.29
N THR A 183 -8.24 0.76 -3.65
CA THR A 183 -9.51 0.71 -4.41
C THR A 183 -9.28 0.46 -5.90
N SER A 184 -8.07 0.72 -6.38
CA SER A 184 -7.61 0.51 -7.76
C SER A 184 -6.15 0.06 -7.73
N PRO A 185 -5.68 -0.72 -8.71
CA PRO A 185 -4.28 -1.15 -8.77
C PRO A 185 -3.32 0.06 -8.71
N PRO A 186 -2.31 0.06 -7.81
CA PRO A 186 -1.28 1.11 -7.75
C PRO A 186 -0.24 0.89 -8.87
N THR A 187 -0.68 0.94 -10.13
CA THR A 187 0.15 0.74 -11.32
C THR A 187 0.61 2.07 -11.91
N TRP A 188 1.71 2.05 -12.67
CA TRP A 188 2.11 3.16 -13.53
C TRP A 188 1.04 3.42 -14.61
N TYR A 189 0.73 4.70 -14.86
CA TYR A 189 0.02 5.15 -16.06
C TYR A 189 0.99 5.89 -16.98
#